data_AF-A0A842VYW5-F1
#
_entry.id   AF-A0A842VYW5-F1
#
_cell.length_a   1.000
_cell.length_b   1.000
_cell.length_c   1.000
_cell.angle_alpha   90.00
_cell.angle_beta   90.00
_cell.angle_gamma   90.00
#
_symmetry.space_group_name_H-M   'P 1'
#
loop_
_entity.id
_entity.type
_entity.pdbx_description
1 polymer ?
#
loop_
_entity_poly.entity_id
_entity_poly.type
_entity_poly.pdbx_seq_one_letter_code
_entity_poly.pdbx_strand_id
1 'polypeptide(L)'
;MSEKQLKVLYSNLKNSDFFNFFNCQEKDSTIKSEDIIKKTVEPGAFQENIQIEININKKDEIIKSELMLARKWIGNKEHLNMFANDIAKSFILANTPRRELKKTQKLAECLFQTHGTKDKVISIHQETEDGGNETSVDISNIIETYVGNKEASRFNLSSSSFKLNNILFKGEKWLQIVYEY
;
A
#
# COMPACT_ATOMS: atom_id res chain seq x y z
N MET A 1 18.32 17.05 -18.54
CA MET A 1 17.80 17.02 -17.15
C MET A 1 16.43 16.38 -17.21
N SER A 2 16.28 15.13 -16.76
CA SER A 2 14.99 14.42 -16.87
C SER A 2 14.00 15.04 -15.89
N GLU A 3 12.82 15.42 -16.38
CA GLU A 3 11.66 15.69 -15.54
C GLU A 3 11.46 14.47 -14.64
N LYS A 4 11.71 14.65 -13.34
CA LYS A 4 11.47 13.61 -12.36
C LYS A 4 9.96 13.35 -12.35
N GLN A 5 9.56 12.18 -12.83
CA GLN A 5 8.17 11.74 -12.92
C GLN A 5 7.46 11.93 -11.56
N LEU A 6 6.57 12.92 -11.49
CA LEU A 6 5.76 13.22 -10.31
C LEU A 6 4.66 12.17 -10.12
N LYS A 7 4.25 11.53 -11.22
CA LYS A 7 3.15 10.58 -11.30
C LYS A 7 3.65 9.18 -11.60
N VAL A 8 2.88 8.19 -11.16
CA VAL A 8 3.11 6.78 -11.48
C VAL A 8 2.26 6.43 -12.69
N LEU A 9 2.89 5.83 -13.70
CA LEU A 9 2.20 5.31 -14.87
C LEU A 9 1.77 3.87 -14.62
N TYR A 10 0.58 3.49 -15.07
CA TYR A 10 0.10 2.13 -14.91
C TYR A 10 0.88 1.12 -15.75
N SER A 11 1.34 1.50 -16.94
CA SER A 11 2.30 0.71 -17.72
C SER A 11 3.60 0.41 -16.95
N ASN A 12 4.12 1.39 -16.20
CA ASN A 12 5.30 1.16 -15.34
C ASN A 12 4.95 0.24 -14.17
N LEU A 13 3.77 0.42 -13.56
CA LEU A 13 3.30 -0.43 -12.47
C LEU A 13 3.13 -1.89 -12.93
N LYS A 14 2.58 -2.15 -14.13
CA LYS A 14 2.45 -3.49 -14.71
C LYS A 14 3.78 -4.21 -14.91
N ASN A 15 4.86 -3.45 -15.13
CA ASN A 15 6.21 -3.97 -15.29
C ASN A 15 7.02 -3.97 -13.99
N SER A 16 6.42 -3.57 -12.86
CA SER A 16 7.09 -3.50 -11.57
C SER A 16 7.25 -4.86 -10.91
N ASP A 17 8.18 -4.94 -9.94
CA ASP A 17 8.37 -6.12 -9.11
C ASP A 17 7.09 -6.54 -8.39
N PHE A 18 6.20 -5.60 -8.04
CA PHE A 18 4.90 -5.92 -7.46
C PHE A 18 4.04 -6.78 -8.38
N PHE A 19 3.92 -6.42 -9.67
CA PHE A 19 3.13 -7.21 -10.61
C PHE A 19 3.78 -8.58 -10.89
N ASN A 20 5.10 -8.59 -11.04
CA ASN A 20 5.85 -9.81 -11.36
C ASN A 20 5.86 -10.80 -10.19
N PHE A 21 6.18 -10.34 -8.98
CA PHE A 21 6.32 -11.18 -7.79
C PHE A 21 4.99 -11.78 -7.34
N PHE A 22 3.90 -10.99 -7.35
CA PHE A 22 2.57 -11.47 -6.99
C PHE A 22 1.81 -12.07 -8.17
N ASN A 23 2.43 -12.17 -9.35
CA ASN A 23 1.82 -12.66 -10.60
C ASN A 23 0.45 -11.99 -10.86
N CYS A 24 0.40 -10.67 -10.72
CA CYS A 24 -0.81 -9.89 -10.86
C CYS A 24 -1.31 -9.88 -12.30
N GLN A 25 -2.60 -10.13 -12.49
CA GLN A 25 -3.26 -10.13 -13.79
C GLN A 25 -4.42 -9.14 -13.81
N GLU A 26 -4.49 -8.35 -14.87
CA GLU A 26 -5.66 -7.52 -15.16
C GLU A 26 -6.83 -8.42 -15.58
N LYS A 27 -7.94 -8.34 -14.87
CA LYS A 27 -9.14 -9.15 -15.12
C LYS A 27 -10.27 -8.38 -15.76
N ASP A 28 -10.38 -7.10 -15.42
CA ASP A 28 -11.41 -6.22 -15.96
C ASP A 28 -10.88 -4.82 -16.20
N SER A 29 -11.50 -4.13 -17.16
CA SER A 29 -11.22 -2.76 -17.54
C SER A 29 -12.53 -2.05 -17.86
N THR A 30 -13.03 -1.26 -16.91
CA THR A 30 -14.31 -0.56 -17.01
C THR A 30 -14.11 0.95 -17.07
N ILE A 31 -14.79 1.63 -18.00
CA ILE A 31 -14.82 3.10 -18.05
C ILE A 31 -15.72 3.60 -16.91
N LYS A 32 -15.16 4.34 -15.96
CA LYS A 32 -15.89 4.87 -14.79
C LYS A 32 -16.50 6.25 -15.07
N SER A 33 -15.79 7.07 -15.84
CA SER A 33 -16.24 8.38 -16.33
C SER A 33 -15.48 8.72 -17.62
N GLU A 34 -15.80 9.86 -18.24
CA GLU A 34 -15.21 10.27 -19.53
C GLU A 34 -13.67 10.19 -19.57
N ASP A 35 -13.00 10.43 -18.44
CA ASP A 35 -11.54 10.46 -18.35
C ASP A 35 -10.94 9.40 -17.42
N ILE A 36 -11.74 8.52 -16.80
CA ILE A 36 -11.26 7.55 -15.81
C ILE A 36 -11.57 6.12 -16.26
N ILE A 37 -10.52 5.32 -16.36
CA ILE A 37 -10.61 3.88 -16.60
C ILE A 37 -10.24 3.17 -15.30
N LYS A 38 -11.17 2.35 -14.80
CA LYS A 38 -10.94 1.44 -13.67
C LYS A 38 -10.40 0.12 -14.19
N LYS A 39 -9.31 -0.34 -13.59
CA LYS A 39 -8.68 -1.65 -13.81
C LYS A 39 -8.88 -2.49 -12.55
N THR A 40 -9.41 -3.69 -12.72
CA THR A 40 -9.48 -4.69 -11.64
C THR A 40 -8.34 -5.67 -11.83
N VAL A 41 -7.54 -5.85 -10.79
CA VAL A 41 -6.34 -6.69 -10.83
C VAL A 41 -6.45 -7.77 -9.77
N GLU A 42 -6.07 -8.99 -10.13
CA GLU A 42 -6.03 -10.12 -9.21
C GLU A 42 -4.61 -10.66 -9.08
N PRO A 43 -4.12 -10.93 -7.85
CA PRO A 43 -2.87 -11.64 -7.66
C PRO A 43 -3.00 -13.11 -8.08
N GLY A 44 -1.87 -13.77 -8.30
CA GLY A 44 -1.83 -15.20 -8.62
C GLY A 44 -2.26 -16.13 -7.47
N ALA A 45 -2.26 -15.64 -6.23
CA ALA A 45 -2.61 -16.40 -5.02
C ALA A 45 -3.41 -15.56 -4.02
N PHE A 46 -4.16 -16.23 -3.13
CA PHE A 46 -4.95 -15.61 -2.04
C PHE A 46 -5.99 -14.59 -2.51
N GLN A 47 -6.57 -14.79 -3.70
CA GLN A 47 -7.53 -13.88 -4.33
C GLN A 47 -8.78 -13.63 -3.46
N GLU A 48 -9.15 -14.60 -2.62
CA GLU A 48 -10.26 -14.48 -1.68
C GLU A 48 -10.01 -13.48 -0.53
N ASN A 49 -8.74 -13.14 -0.28
CA ASN A 49 -8.31 -12.25 0.79
C ASN A 49 -7.76 -10.91 0.29
N ILE A 50 -7.67 -10.72 -1.04
CA ILE A 50 -6.98 -9.58 -1.66
C ILE A 50 -7.83 -9.01 -2.79
N GLN A 51 -8.07 -7.70 -2.78
CA GLN A 51 -8.67 -6.99 -3.91
C GLN A 51 -7.79 -5.83 -4.33
N ILE A 52 -7.55 -5.68 -5.63
CA ILE A 52 -6.75 -4.58 -6.17
C ILE A 52 -7.55 -3.86 -7.26
N GLU A 53 -7.72 -2.55 -7.08
CA GLU A 53 -8.34 -1.68 -8.06
C GLU A 53 -7.43 -0.50 -8.39
N ILE A 54 -7.34 -0.15 -9.68
CA ILE A 54 -6.49 0.95 -10.14
C ILE A 54 -7.30 1.82 -11.09
N ASN A 55 -7.42 3.11 -10.76
CA ASN A 55 -8.04 4.11 -11.62
C ASN A 55 -6.96 4.91 -12.32
N ILE A 56 -6.98 4.89 -13.63
CA ILE A 56 -6.05 5.62 -14.50
C ILE A 56 -6.79 6.66 -15.33
N ASN A 57 -6.08 7.70 -15.75
CA ASN A 57 -6.59 8.63 -16.75
C ASN A 57 -6.22 8.20 -18.19
N LYS A 58 -6.69 8.97 -19.18
CA LYS A 58 -6.37 8.79 -20.61
C LYS A 58 -4.87 8.84 -20.95
N LYS A 59 -4.03 9.39 -20.05
CA LYS A 59 -2.58 9.47 -20.20
C LYS A 59 -1.84 8.32 -19.49
N ASP A 60 -2.55 7.27 -19.06
CA ASP A 60 -2.01 6.13 -18.32
C ASP A 60 -1.49 6.48 -16.91
N GLU A 61 -1.82 7.66 -16.39
CA GLU A 61 -1.40 8.09 -15.07
C GLU A 61 -2.35 7.53 -14.01
N ILE A 62 -1.81 6.92 -12.96
CA ILE A 62 -2.57 6.43 -11.81
C ILE A 62 -3.08 7.63 -11.01
N ILE A 63 -4.40 7.80 -10.96
CA ILE A 63 -5.07 8.80 -10.12
C ILE A 63 -5.35 8.23 -8.73
N LYS A 64 -5.78 6.96 -8.69
CA LYS A 64 -6.08 6.23 -7.46
C LYS A 64 -5.70 4.77 -7.62
N SER A 65 -5.04 4.19 -6.63
CA SER A 65 -4.85 2.74 -6.53
C SER A 65 -5.30 2.27 -5.15
N GLU A 66 -5.96 1.13 -5.08
CA GLU A 66 -6.55 0.59 -3.87
C GLU A 66 -6.16 -0.88 -3.73
N LEU A 67 -5.63 -1.23 -2.56
CA LEU A 67 -5.38 -2.59 -2.11
C LEU A 67 -6.26 -2.85 -0.89
N MET A 68 -7.13 -3.85 -0.96
CA MET A 68 -7.91 -4.31 0.18
C MET A 68 -7.42 -5.68 0.61
N LEU A 69 -7.19 -5.84 1.91
CA LEU A 69 -6.75 -7.08 2.55
C LEU A 69 -7.75 -7.51 3.63
N ALA A 70 -8.18 -8.77 3.60
CA ALA A 70 -9.09 -9.28 4.62
C ALA A 70 -8.40 -9.32 5.99
N ARG A 71 -9.02 -8.75 7.04
CA ARG A 71 -8.39 -8.67 8.38
C ARG A 71 -8.10 -10.03 8.97
N LYS A 72 -8.97 -11.02 8.72
CA LYS A 72 -8.76 -12.42 9.14
C LYS A 72 -7.48 -13.03 8.53
N TRP A 73 -7.06 -12.55 7.37
CA TRP A 73 -5.88 -13.03 6.66
C TRP A 73 -4.61 -12.26 7.02
N ILE A 74 -4.71 -10.95 7.27
CA ILE A 74 -3.61 -10.15 7.84
C ILE A 74 -3.25 -10.66 9.23
N GLY A 75 -4.27 -10.97 10.04
CA GLY A 75 -4.12 -11.35 11.43
C GLY A 75 -4.29 -10.16 12.38
N ASN A 76 -3.61 -10.23 13.51
CA ASN A 76 -3.72 -9.25 14.59
C ASN A 76 -2.35 -8.98 15.22
N LYS A 77 -2.30 -8.11 16.23
CA LYS A 77 -1.05 -7.74 16.91
C LYS A 77 -0.25 -8.91 17.49
N GLU A 78 -0.84 -10.10 17.66
CA GLU A 78 -0.14 -11.28 18.20
C GLU A 78 0.43 -12.16 17.09
N HIS A 79 -0.26 -12.24 15.95
CA HIS A 79 0.09 -13.06 14.80
C HIS A 79 -0.18 -12.29 13.51
N LEU A 80 0.89 -11.86 12.83
CA LEU A 80 0.79 -11.18 11.55
C LEU A 80 1.26 -12.09 10.42
N ASN A 81 0.47 -12.13 9.35
CA ASN A 81 0.83 -12.87 8.15
C ASN A 81 1.90 -12.11 7.36
N MET A 82 3.09 -12.70 7.26
CA MET A 82 4.21 -12.10 6.53
C MET A 82 3.88 -11.81 5.05
N PHE A 83 3.03 -12.61 4.40
CA PHE A 83 2.59 -12.33 3.03
C PHE A 83 1.73 -11.07 2.95
N ALA A 84 0.89 -10.82 3.96
CA ALA A 84 0.09 -9.59 4.03
C ALA A 84 0.98 -8.36 4.24
N ASN A 85 2.06 -8.48 5.01
CA ASN A 85 3.04 -7.42 5.18
C ASN A 85 3.78 -7.14 3.87
N ASP A 86 4.22 -8.20 3.18
CA ASP A 86 5.02 -8.08 1.97
C ASP A 86 4.22 -7.49 0.80
N ILE A 87 2.96 -7.90 0.63
CA ILE A 87 2.09 -7.30 -0.40
C ILE A 87 1.78 -5.84 -0.09
N ALA A 88 1.54 -5.48 1.17
CA ALA A 88 1.28 -4.09 1.56
C ALA A 88 2.51 -3.19 1.32
N LYS A 89 3.69 -3.63 1.76
CA LYS A 89 4.97 -2.96 1.48
C LYS A 89 5.17 -2.78 -0.02
N SER A 90 5.05 -3.86 -0.80
CA SER A 90 5.32 -3.85 -2.23
C SER A 90 4.32 -2.96 -2.99
N PHE A 91 3.05 -2.98 -2.61
CA PHE A 91 2.03 -2.10 -3.16
C PHE A 91 2.33 -0.62 -2.92
N ILE A 92 2.74 -0.27 -1.69
CA ILE A 92 3.11 1.10 -1.31
C ILE A 92 4.32 1.57 -2.13
N LEU A 93 5.36 0.74 -2.23
CA LEU A 93 6.56 1.09 -3.01
C LEU A 93 6.26 1.23 -4.50
N ALA A 94 5.46 0.33 -5.07
CA ALA A 94 5.14 0.34 -6.50
C ALA A 94 4.26 1.55 -6.90
N ASN A 95 3.44 2.07 -5.99
CA ASN A 95 2.64 3.27 -6.20
C ASN A 95 3.35 4.57 -5.79
N THR A 96 4.62 4.52 -5.36
CA THR A 96 5.36 5.72 -4.94
C THR A 96 6.12 6.35 -6.12
N PRO A 97 5.94 7.64 -6.41
CA PRO A 97 6.76 8.36 -7.38
C PRO A 97 8.24 8.30 -7.02
N ARG A 98 9.13 8.15 -8.00
CA ARG A 98 10.58 7.91 -7.78
C ARG A 98 11.25 8.92 -6.84
N ARG A 99 10.80 10.17 -6.84
CA ARG A 99 11.33 11.25 -5.97
C ARG A 99 11.02 11.05 -4.49
N GLU A 100 9.91 10.39 -4.17
CA GLU A 100 9.42 10.17 -2.81
C GLU A 100 9.86 8.80 -2.25
N LEU A 101 10.49 7.95 -3.07
CA LEU A 101 10.88 6.58 -2.68
C LEU A 101 11.65 6.54 -1.37
N LYS A 102 12.60 7.45 -1.13
CA LYS A 102 13.37 7.48 0.13
C LYS A 102 12.46 7.67 1.35
N LYS A 103 11.45 8.53 1.24
CA LYS A 103 10.49 8.80 2.33
C LYS A 103 9.59 7.58 2.56
N THR A 104 9.08 6.98 1.49
CA THR A 104 8.19 5.83 1.59
C THR A 104 8.93 4.54 1.97
N GLN A 105 10.22 4.41 1.63
CA GLN A 105 11.05 3.25 1.95
C GLN A 105 11.04 2.96 3.45
N LYS A 106 11.20 3.99 4.29
CA LYS A 106 11.14 3.84 5.75
C LYS A 106 9.78 3.30 6.22
N LEU A 107 8.68 3.83 5.68
CA LEU A 107 7.34 3.32 5.98
C LEU A 107 7.19 1.85 5.58
N ALA A 108 7.66 1.51 4.37
CA ALA A 108 7.55 0.17 3.81
C ALA A 108 8.39 -0.86 4.60
N GLU A 109 9.56 -0.45 5.09
CA GLU A 109 10.40 -1.23 6.00
C GLU A 109 9.73 -1.44 7.35
N CYS A 110 9.17 -0.40 7.97
CA CYS A 110 8.45 -0.53 9.23
C CYS A 110 7.24 -1.48 9.10
N LEU A 111 6.47 -1.39 8.01
CA LEU A 111 5.35 -2.32 7.75
C LEU A 111 5.82 -3.77 7.64
N PHE A 112 6.92 -4.00 6.93
CA PHE A 112 7.47 -5.34 6.74
C PHE A 112 8.04 -5.94 8.04
N GLN A 113 8.70 -5.12 8.84
CA GLN A 113 9.23 -5.49 10.16
C GLN A 113 8.17 -5.54 11.27
N THR A 114 6.91 -5.19 10.96
CA THR A 114 5.83 -5.33 11.93
C THR A 114 5.53 -6.81 12.11
N HIS A 115 6.00 -7.39 13.20
CA HIS A 115 5.74 -8.76 13.60
C HIS A 115 4.76 -8.78 14.77
N GLY A 116 3.99 -9.87 14.90
CA GLY A 116 3.13 -10.04 16.06
C GLY A 116 3.96 -10.11 17.35
N THR A 117 3.40 -9.70 18.48
CA THR A 117 4.08 -9.73 19.79
C THR A 117 4.49 -11.14 20.23
N LYS A 118 3.92 -12.18 19.63
CA LYS A 118 4.29 -13.59 19.83
C LYS A 118 5.16 -14.15 18.70
N ASP A 119 5.34 -13.39 17.62
CA ASP A 119 6.21 -13.74 16.51
C ASP A 119 7.65 -13.34 16.91
N LYS A 120 8.43 -14.28 17.46
CA LYS A 120 9.81 -14.01 17.90
C LYS A 120 10.71 -13.61 16.71
N VAL A 121 10.92 -12.32 16.43
CA VAL A 121 12.17 -11.79 15.85
C VAL A 121 12.45 -10.35 16.30
N ILE A 122 13.49 -10.23 17.12
CA ILE A 122 14.47 -9.14 17.32
C ILE A 122 14.02 -7.71 16.94
N SER A 123 13.76 -6.90 17.97
CA SER A 123 13.66 -5.44 17.89
C SER A 123 14.91 -4.84 17.25
N ILE A 124 14.77 -4.29 16.06
CA ILE A 124 15.81 -3.42 15.49
C ILE A 124 15.60 -2.04 16.10
N HIS A 125 16.47 -1.68 17.04
CA HIS A 125 16.73 -0.29 17.37
C HIS A 125 16.99 0.46 16.05
N GLN A 126 16.16 1.44 15.71
CA GLN A 126 16.57 2.47 14.77
C GLN A 126 16.92 3.72 15.56
N GLU A 127 18.21 4.03 15.48
CA GLU A 127 18.86 5.23 15.94
C GLU A 127 18.09 6.48 15.48
N THR A 128 17.89 7.37 16.44
CA THR A 128 17.47 8.74 16.27
C THR A 128 18.55 9.52 15.52
N GLU A 129 18.39 9.70 14.22
CA GLU A 129 19.08 10.77 13.49
C GLU A 129 18.07 11.61 12.70
N ASP A 130 17.80 12.77 13.29
CA ASP A 130 17.60 14.09 12.69
C ASP A 130 16.85 14.16 11.35
N GLY A 131 15.52 14.29 11.43
CA GLY A 131 14.66 14.49 10.27
C GLY A 131 13.17 14.52 10.63
N GLY A 132 12.74 15.51 11.42
CA GLY A 132 11.34 15.92 11.58
C GLY A 132 10.44 14.93 12.34
N ASN A 133 10.09 15.27 13.58
CA ASN A 133 9.17 14.52 14.45
C ASN A 133 7.87 14.04 13.74
N GLU A 134 7.35 14.80 12.79
CA GLU A 134 6.11 14.51 12.07
C GLU A 134 6.14 13.20 11.25
N THR A 135 7.26 12.89 10.57
CA THR A 135 7.32 11.67 9.74
C THR A 135 7.31 10.41 10.60
N SER A 136 7.85 10.48 11.82
CA SER A 136 7.83 9.35 12.76
C SER A 136 6.43 9.08 13.34
N VAL A 137 5.67 10.15 13.62
CA VAL A 137 4.29 10.07 14.11
C VAL A 137 3.37 9.53 13.02
N ASP A 138 3.53 9.99 11.77
CA ASP A 138 2.76 9.49 10.64
C ASP A 138 2.99 8.00 10.42
N ILE A 139 4.24 7.53 10.42
CA ILE A 139 4.54 6.09 10.28
C ILE A 139 3.91 5.29 11.42
N SER A 140 4.06 5.73 12.68
CA SER A 140 3.43 5.07 13.83
C SER A 140 1.91 4.95 13.67
N ASN A 141 1.24 6.02 13.23
CA ASN A 141 -0.19 6.00 12.95
C ASN A 141 -0.56 4.98 11.86
N ILE A 142 0.25 4.87 10.81
CA ILE A 142 0.06 3.89 9.73
C ILE A 142 0.19 2.46 10.27
N ILE A 143 1.21 2.18 11.06
CA ILE A 143 1.40 0.87 11.68
C ILE A 143 0.22 0.52 12.61
N GLU A 144 -0.20 1.45 13.47
CA GLU A 144 -1.33 1.25 14.37
C GLU A 144 -2.65 0.98 13.61
N THR A 145 -2.89 1.64 12.48
CA THR A 145 -4.03 1.30 11.60
C THR A 145 -3.83 -0.06 10.94
N TYR A 146 -2.63 -0.37 10.45
CA TYR A 146 -2.32 -1.64 9.81
C TYR A 146 -2.57 -2.84 10.76
N VAL A 147 -2.13 -2.75 12.01
CA VAL A 147 -2.37 -3.81 13.02
C VAL A 147 -3.79 -3.77 13.60
N GLY A 148 -4.58 -2.74 13.30
CA GLY A 148 -6.01 -2.67 13.62
C GLY A 148 -6.36 -1.98 14.93
N ASN A 149 -5.43 -1.23 15.52
CA ASN A 149 -5.64 -0.45 16.74
C ASN A 149 -6.25 0.93 16.46
N LYS A 150 -6.12 1.42 15.21
CA LYS A 150 -6.75 2.66 14.73
C LYS A 150 -7.67 2.39 13.56
N GLU A 151 -8.76 3.15 13.46
CA GLU A 151 -9.69 3.02 12.34
C GLU A 151 -9.08 3.52 11.02
N ALA A 152 -8.38 4.66 11.05
CA ALA A 152 -7.80 5.24 9.85
C ALA A 152 -6.51 6.02 10.14
N SER A 153 -5.68 6.17 9.11
CA SER A 153 -4.49 7.01 9.10
C SER A 153 -4.14 7.46 7.69
N ARG A 154 -3.24 8.44 7.59
CA ARG A 154 -2.79 9.01 6.33
C ARG A 154 -1.30 9.33 6.39
N PHE A 155 -0.61 9.04 5.30
CA PHE A 155 0.79 9.36 5.08
C PHE A 155 0.90 10.27 3.87
N ASN A 156 1.28 11.53 4.09
CA ASN A 156 1.33 12.53 3.03
C ASN A 156 2.67 12.52 2.32
N LEU A 157 2.63 12.53 1.00
CA LEU A 157 3.75 12.81 0.11
C LEU A 157 3.63 14.26 -0.40
N SER A 158 4.61 14.71 -1.19
CA SER A 158 4.61 16.08 -1.70
C SER A 158 3.46 16.41 -2.65
N SER A 159 2.89 15.44 -3.37
CA SER A 159 1.76 15.65 -4.30
C SER A 159 0.77 14.48 -4.32
N SER A 160 0.82 13.63 -3.30
CA SER A 160 -0.02 12.43 -3.22
C SER A 160 -0.10 11.98 -1.77
N SER A 161 -0.92 10.98 -1.48
CA SER A 161 -0.98 10.40 -0.14
C SER A 161 -1.30 8.92 -0.17
N PHE A 162 -0.87 8.21 0.88
CA PHE A 162 -1.43 6.92 1.24
C PHE A 162 -2.44 7.10 2.37
N LYS A 163 -3.61 6.47 2.26
CA LYS A 163 -4.58 6.33 3.35
C LYS A 163 -4.72 4.88 3.72
N LEU A 164 -4.78 4.58 5.00
CA LEU A 164 -5.17 3.27 5.49
C LEU A 164 -6.49 3.40 6.23
N ASN A 165 -7.44 2.52 5.94
CA ASN A 165 -8.75 2.49 6.61
C ASN A 165 -9.12 1.04 6.96
N ASN A 166 -9.45 0.77 8.20
CA ASN A 166 -10.14 -0.45 8.60
C ASN A 166 -11.63 -0.27 8.33
N ILE A 167 -12.17 -1.04 7.39
CA ILE A 167 -13.54 -0.91 6.90
C ILE A 167 -14.32 -2.22 7.05
N LEU A 168 -15.65 -2.10 7.01
CA LEU A 168 -16.54 -3.24 6.84
C LEU A 168 -16.89 -3.36 5.36
N PHE A 169 -16.50 -4.46 4.73
CA PHE A 169 -16.78 -4.73 3.32
C PHE A 169 -17.45 -6.09 3.19
N LYS A 170 -18.65 -6.08 2.59
CA LYS A 170 -19.51 -7.28 2.46
C LYS A 170 -19.72 -8.04 3.77
N GLY A 171 -19.83 -7.31 4.89
CA GLY A 171 -20.05 -7.88 6.23
C GLY A 171 -18.78 -8.41 6.92
N GLU A 172 -17.62 -8.37 6.27
CA GLU A 172 -16.33 -8.76 6.86
C GLU A 172 -15.44 -7.54 7.11
N LYS A 173 -14.49 -7.66 8.04
CA LYS A 173 -13.50 -6.60 8.32
C LYS A 173 -12.35 -6.67 7.33
N TRP A 174 -12.02 -5.54 6.72
CA TRP A 174 -10.93 -5.39 5.75
C TRP A 174 -10.02 -4.20 6.12
N LEU A 175 -8.75 -4.28 5.76
CA LEU A 175 -7.87 -3.13 5.69
C LEU A 175 -7.84 -2.65 4.24
N GLN A 176 -8.11 -1.38 4.01
CA GLN A 176 -8.01 -0.72 2.72
C GLN A 176 -6.80 0.22 2.73
N ILE A 177 -5.89 0.04 1.78
CA ILE A 177 -4.72 0.90 1.53
C ILE A 177 -4.97 1.62 0.21
N VAL A 178 -5.04 2.95 0.25
CA VAL A 178 -5.37 3.77 -0.91
C VAL A 178 -4.23 4.72 -1.21
N TYR A 179 -3.67 4.63 -2.42
CA TYR A 179 -2.87 5.69 -3.01
C TYR A 179 -3.77 6.68 -3.75
N GLU A 180 -3.61 7.97 -3.50
CA GLU A 180 -4.30 9.05 -4.22
C GLU A 180 -3.29 10.10 -4.67
N TYR A 181 -3.32 10.44 -5.96
CA TYR A 181 -2.57 11.55 -6.55
C TYR A 181 -3.40 12.82 -6.58
#